data_AF-A0A166CWC1-F1
#
_entry.id   AF-A0A166CWC1-F1
#
_cell.length_a   1.000
_cell.length_b   1.000
_cell.length_c   1.000
_cell.angle_alpha   90.00
_cell.angle_beta   90.00
_cell.angle_gamma   90.00
#
_symmetry.space_group_name_H-M   'P 1'
#
loop_
_entity.id
_entity.type
_entity.pdbx_description
1 polymer ?
#
loop_
_entity_poly.entity_id
_entity_poly.type
_entity_poly.pdbx_seq_one_letter_code
_entity_poly.pdbx_strand_id
1 'polypeptide(L)'
;MIKRELYLNEIKPFINKHFIKVLTGVRRCGKSTILEQIIQLLKQRGIKDENIILINFELDEYFNIRNKDQLKEYINKLVKNNKERKYLFLVGCAIINFSVDG
;
A
#
# COMPACT_ATOMS: atom_id res chain seq x y z
N MET A 1 7.17 -11.77 -14.26
CA MET A 1 6.41 -12.10 -13.03
C MET A 1 5.05 -12.66 -13.44
N ILE A 2 4.65 -13.84 -12.96
CA ILE A 2 3.34 -14.42 -13.29
C ILE A 2 2.25 -13.64 -12.55
N LYS A 3 1.20 -13.24 -13.28
CA LYS A 3 0.07 -12.49 -12.72
C LYS A 3 -0.76 -13.40 -11.82
N ARG A 4 -0.98 -12.98 -10.57
CA ARG A 4 -1.77 -13.74 -9.59
C ARG A 4 -3.25 -13.42 -9.74
N GLU A 5 -3.84 -13.86 -10.86
CA GLU A 5 -5.20 -13.45 -11.25
C GLU A 5 -6.27 -13.77 -10.22
N LEU A 6 -6.22 -14.94 -9.57
CA LEU A 6 -7.13 -15.32 -8.49
C LEU A 6 -7.15 -14.26 -7.37
N TYR A 7 -5.99 -13.98 -6.77
CA TYR A 7 -5.86 -13.00 -5.69
C TYR A 7 -6.22 -11.58 -6.13
N LEU A 8 -5.83 -11.18 -7.35
CA LEU A 8 -6.18 -9.86 -7.86
C LEU A 8 -7.70 -9.73 -8.08
N ASN A 9 -8.37 -10.78 -8.54
CA ASN A 9 -9.81 -10.79 -8.75
C ASN A 9 -10.57 -10.72 -7.42
N GLU A 10 -10.07 -11.35 -6.37
CA GLU A 10 -10.62 -11.21 -5.02
C GLU A 10 -10.45 -9.80 -4.45
N ILE A 11 -9.31 -9.14 -4.71
CA ILE A 11 -9.01 -7.83 -4.11
C ILE A 11 -9.69 -6.69 -4.87
N LYS A 12 -9.83 -6.80 -6.20
CA LYS A 12 -10.39 -5.75 -7.10
C LYS A 12 -11.70 -5.12 -6.60
N PRO A 13 -12.73 -5.86 -6.15
CA PRO A 13 -14.00 -5.29 -5.69
C PRO A 13 -13.86 -4.42 -4.43
N PHE A 14 -12.81 -4.66 -3.65
CA PHE A 14 -12.55 -3.95 -2.40
C PHE A 14 -11.68 -2.71 -2.59
N ILE A 15 -11.04 -2.54 -3.76
CA ILE A 15 -10.30 -1.32 -4.09
C ILE A 15 -11.26 -0.12 -4.00
N ASN A 16 -10.79 0.97 -3.38
CA ASN A 16 -11.56 2.21 -3.11
C ASN A 16 -12.68 2.12 -2.06
N LYS A 17 -12.91 0.96 -1.43
CA LYS A 17 -13.81 0.84 -0.26
C LYS A 17 -13.14 1.38 1.01
N HIS A 18 -13.92 1.91 1.95
CA HIS A 18 -13.45 2.60 3.18
C HIS A 18 -12.77 1.72 4.24
N PHE A 19 -12.65 0.40 4.03
CA PHE A 19 -12.01 -0.50 4.98
C PHE A 19 -10.52 -0.69 4.69
N ILE A 20 -9.73 -0.92 5.74
CA ILE A 20 -8.34 -1.38 5.65
C ILE A 20 -8.34 -2.85 5.22
N LYS A 21 -7.45 -3.24 4.30
CA LYS A 21 -7.31 -4.63 3.84
C LYS A 21 -6.04 -5.21 4.43
N VAL A 22 -6.11 -6.41 4.98
CA VAL A 22 -4.95 -7.06 5.60
C VAL A 22 -4.66 -8.34 4.84
N LEU A 23 -3.48 -8.43 4.22
CA LEU A 23 -3.01 -9.67 3.61
C LEU A 23 -2.18 -10.46 4.62
N THR A 24 -2.77 -11.50 5.19
CA THR A 24 -2.11 -12.42 6.11
C THR A 24 -1.50 -13.62 5.38
N GLY A 25 -0.59 -14.34 6.04
CA GLY A 25 -0.04 -15.60 5.53
C GLY A 25 1.40 -15.83 5.94
N VAL A 26 1.89 -17.05 5.73
CA VAL A 26 3.24 -17.47 6.14
C VAL A 26 4.37 -16.66 5.47
N ARG A 27 5.56 -16.67 6.07
CA ARG A 27 6.76 -16.06 5.48
C ARG A 27 7.03 -16.68 4.10
N ARG A 28 7.44 -15.86 3.12
CA ARG A 28 7.71 -16.25 1.71
C ARG A 28 6.50 -16.72 0.87
N CYS A 29 5.25 -16.48 1.27
CA CYS A 29 4.09 -16.79 0.42
C CYS A 29 3.83 -15.81 -0.75
N GLY A 30 4.61 -14.73 -0.85
CA GLY A 30 4.50 -13.75 -1.94
C GLY A 30 3.46 -12.65 -1.70
N LYS A 31 3.31 -12.16 -0.47
CA LYS A 31 2.45 -11.00 -0.16
C LYS A 31 2.96 -9.73 -0.84
N SER A 32 4.27 -9.45 -0.75
CA SER A 32 4.88 -8.28 -1.39
C SER A 32 4.66 -8.28 -2.91
N THR A 33 4.81 -9.46 -3.53
CA THR A 33 4.46 -9.73 -4.94
C THR A 33 3.00 -9.39 -5.27
N ILE A 34 2.04 -9.68 -4.38
CA ILE A 34 0.63 -9.29 -4.59
C ILE A 34 0.46 -7.78 -4.48
N LEU A 35 1.09 -7.13 -3.49
CA LEU A 35 1.03 -5.68 -3.30
C LEU A 35 1.60 -4.93 -4.52
N GLU A 36 2.73 -5.37 -5.05
CA GLU A 36 3.34 -4.85 -6.29
C GLU A 36 2.39 -4.95 -7.49
N GLN A 37 1.69 -6.09 -7.63
CA GLN A 37 0.71 -6.27 -8.71
C GLN A 37 -0.52 -5.38 -8.54
N ILE A 38 -0.96 -5.11 -7.30
CA ILE A 38 -2.04 -4.15 -7.03
C ILE A 38 -1.59 -2.74 -7.39
N ILE A 39 -0.37 -2.35 -7.03
CA ILE A 39 0.21 -1.06 -7.41
C ILE A 39 0.24 -0.93 -8.94
N GLN A 40 0.71 -1.95 -9.65
CA GLN A 40 0.72 -1.96 -11.12
C GLN A 40 -0.70 -1.81 -11.70
N LEU A 41 -1.69 -2.49 -11.12
CA LEU A 41 -3.10 -2.35 -11.51
C LEU A 41 -3.63 -0.92 -11.29
N LEU A 42 -3.25 -0.26 -10.19
CA LEU A 42 -3.64 1.13 -9.94
C LEU A 42 -3.02 2.08 -10.97
N LYS A 43 -1.73 1.91 -11.28
CA LYS A 43 -1.05 2.67 -12.33
C LYS A 43 -1.72 2.47 -13.70
N GLN A 44 -2.07 1.23 -14.04
CA GLN A 44 -2.83 0.91 -15.27
C GLN A 44 -4.22 1.58 -15.33
N ARG A 45 -4.82 1.90 -14.17
CA ARG A 45 -6.09 2.64 -14.06
C ARG A 45 -5.90 4.17 -14.08
N GLY A 46 -4.68 4.66 -14.34
CA GLY A 46 -4.38 6.09 -14.42
C GLY A 46 -4.09 6.76 -13.08
N ILE A 47 -3.92 6.01 -11.99
CA ILE A 47 -3.49 6.59 -10.71
C ILE A 47 -2.02 7.00 -10.83
N LYS A 48 -1.74 8.28 -10.55
CA LYS A 48 -0.39 8.84 -10.59
C LYS A 48 0.49 8.24 -9.49
N ASP A 49 1.78 8.07 -9.78
CA ASP A 49 2.76 7.53 -8.83
C ASP A 49 2.83 8.34 -7.53
N GLU A 50 2.67 9.66 -7.61
CA GLU A 50 2.63 10.56 -6.43
C GLU A 50 1.45 10.35 -5.49
N ASN A 51 0.44 9.57 -5.91
CA ASN A 51 -0.69 9.19 -5.09
C ASN A 51 -0.54 7.77 -4.52
N ILE A 52 0.53 7.06 -4.84
CA ILE A 52 0.81 5.70 -4.38
C ILE A 52 2.01 5.76 -3.45
N ILE A 53 1.76 5.56 -2.17
CA ILE A 53 2.77 5.56 -1.11
C ILE A 53 3.04 4.12 -0.72
N LEU A 54 4.28 3.68 -0.85
CA LEU A 54 4.76 2.38 -0.41
C LEU A 54 5.79 2.59 0.69
N ILE A 55 5.50 2.07 1.88
CA ILE A 55 6.44 2.03 3.00
C ILE A 55 6.83 0.57 3.20
N ASN A 56 8.11 0.26 3.02
CA ASN A 56 8.63 -1.07 3.26
C ASN A 56 9.46 -1.11 4.54
N PHE A 57 8.85 -1.54 5.65
CA PHE A 57 9.52 -1.62 6.96
C PHE A 57 10.71 -2.60 7.00
N GLU A 58 10.95 -3.37 5.94
CA GLU A 58 12.15 -4.18 5.78
C GLU A 58 13.37 -3.36 5.31
N LEU A 59 13.19 -2.10 4.89
CA LEU A 59 14.28 -1.20 4.49
C LEU A 59 14.78 -0.36 5.69
N ASP A 60 16.10 -0.16 5.73
CA ASP A 60 16.79 0.53 6.83
C ASP A 60 16.28 1.97 7.07
N GLU A 61 15.86 2.66 6.02
CA GLU A 61 15.35 4.05 6.09
C GLU A 61 14.09 4.20 6.97
N TYR A 62 13.36 3.10 7.23
CA TYR A 62 12.16 3.07 8.05
C TYR A 62 12.38 2.45 9.43
N PHE A 63 13.61 2.04 9.77
CA PHE A 63 13.92 1.37 11.04
C PHE A 63 13.61 2.23 12.28
N ASN A 64 13.59 3.56 12.10
CA ASN A 64 13.30 4.51 13.17
C ASN A 64 11.81 4.74 13.42
N ILE A 65 10.92 4.18 12.59
CA ILE A 65 9.47 4.28 12.79
C ILE A 65 9.04 3.24 13.82
N ARG A 66 8.83 3.69 15.07
CA ARG A 66 8.47 2.85 16.22
C ARG A 66 7.09 3.16 16.79
N ASN A 67 6.49 4.27 16.42
CA ASN A 67 5.18 4.67 16.90
C ASN A 67 4.33 5.37 15.82
N LYS A 68 3.07 5.60 16.17
CA LYS A 68 2.07 6.22 15.29
C LYS A 68 2.48 7.64 14.85
N ASP A 69 3.07 8.42 15.74
CA ASP A 69 3.40 9.83 15.46
C ASP A 69 4.53 9.93 14.43
N GLN A 70 5.57 9.09 14.58
CA GLN A 70 6.65 8.96 13.61
C GLN A 70 6.14 8.48 12.24
N LEU A 71 5.24 7.47 12.23
CA LEU A 71 4.64 7.00 10.98
C LEU A 71 3.83 8.10 10.30
N LYS A 72 3.02 8.85 11.07
CA LYS A 72 2.23 9.97 10.57
C LYS A 72 3.14 11.06 9.98
N GLU A 73 4.24 11.39 10.65
CA GLU A 73 5.20 12.37 10.15
C GLU A 73 5.81 11.93 8.81
N TYR A 74 6.23 10.67 8.70
CA TYR A 74 6.76 10.11 7.45
C TYR A 74 5.72 10.15 6.32
N ILE A 75 4.49 9.72 6.58
CA ILE A 75 3.42 9.77 5.58
C ILE A 75 3.18 11.21 5.12
N ASN A 76 3.09 12.16 6.04
CA ASN A 76 2.88 13.58 5.70
C ASN A 76 4.00 14.16 4.82
N LYS A 77 5.25 13.70 4.97
CA LYS A 77 6.36 14.10 4.11
C LYS A 77 6.26 13.53 2.68
N LEU A 78 5.64 12.36 2.53
CA LEU A 78 5.48 11.67 1.24
C LEU A 78 4.21 12.12 0.49
N VAL A 79 3.18 12.54 1.22
CA VAL A 79 1.90 12.98 0.64
C VAL A 79 2.08 14.35 -0.03
N LYS A 80 1.86 14.42 -1.34
CA LYS A 80 1.69 15.71 -2.02
C LYS A 80 0.36 16.37 -1.67
N ASN A 81 0.40 17.69 -1.44
CA ASN A 81 -0.77 18.54 -1.23
C ASN A 81 -1.59 18.69 -2.51
N ASN A 82 -2.41 17.68 -2.81
CA ASN A 82 -3.44 17.73 -3.83
C ASN A 82 -4.72 17.06 -3.29
N LYS A 83 -5.85 17.29 -3.94
CA LYS A 83 -7.16 16.71 -3.53
C LYS A 83 -7.36 15.27 -4.04
N GLU A 84 -6.34 14.67 -4.64
CA GLU A 84 -6.47 13.34 -5.24
C GLU A 84 -6.33 12.25 -4.17
N ARG A 85 -7.10 11.18 -4.31
CA ARG A 85 -7.08 10.04 -3.39
C ARG A 85 -5.68 9.44 -3.30
N LYS A 86 -5.22 9.17 -2.07
CA LYS A 86 -3.95 8.49 -1.80
C LYS A 86 -4.14 7.01 -1.48
N TYR A 87 -3.17 6.22 -1.91
CA TYR A 87 -3.10 4.77 -1.73
C TYR A 87 -1.87 4.43 -0.89
N LEU A 88 -2.03 3.80 0.27
CA LEU A 88 -0.94 3.54 1.21
C LEU A 88 -0.70 2.03 1.41
N PHE A 89 0.46 1.57 0.99
CA PHE A 89 0.89 0.18 1.10
C PHE A 89 1.98 0.06 2.17
N LEU A 90 1.78 -0.84 3.15
CA LEU A 90 2.78 -1.12 4.18
C LEU A 90 3.28 -2.57 4.04
N VAL A 91 4.59 -2.74 3.83
CA VAL A 91 5.27 -4.04 3.74
C VAL A 91 6.05 -4.28 5.04
N GLY A 92 6.13 -5.53 5.50
CA GLY A 92 6.83 -5.91 6.74
C GLY A 92 5.93 -6.03 7.99
N CYS A 93 4.77 -5.36 8.03
CA CYS A 93 3.78 -5.50 9.13
C CYS A 93 2.44 -6.12 8.72
N ALA A 94 2.20 -6.39 7.43
CA ALA A 94 0.90 -6.79 6.88
C ALA A 94 -0.26 -5.88 7.33
N ILE A 95 -0.35 -4.67 6.75
CA ILE A 95 -1.55 -3.80 6.77
C ILE A 95 -1.58 -3.04 5.42
N ILE A 96 -2.71 -3.04 4.70
CA ILE A 96 -2.92 -2.25 3.48
C ILE A 96 -3.95 -1.16 3.78
N ASN A 97 -3.52 0.11 3.76
CA ASN A 97 -4.38 1.25 3.99
C ASN A 97 -4.88 1.82 2.64
N PHE A 98 -6.19 2.03 2.53
CA PHE A 98 -6.79 2.74 1.40
C PHE A 98 -7.59 3.91 1.94
N SER A 99 -7.32 5.10 1.40
CA SER A 99 -7.85 6.41 1.80
C SER A 99 -7.22 7.02 3.06
N VAL A 100 -6.27 7.92 2.83
CA VAL A 100 -6.24 9.15 3.63
C VAL A 100 -7.18 10.10 2.89
N ASP A 101 -8.40 10.26 3.41
CA ASP A 101 -9.28 11.31 2.92
C ASP A 101 -8.68 12.65 3.36
N GLY A 102 -8.56 13.57 2.39
CA GLY A 102 -8.09 14.94 2.62
C GLY A 102 -9.10 15.80 3.36
#